data_AF-A0A653EWE4-F1
#
_entry.id   AF-A0A653EWE4-F1
#
_cell.length_a   1.000
_cell.length_b   1.000
_cell.length_c   1.000
_cell.angle_alpha   90.00
_cell.angle_beta   90.00
_cell.angle_gamma   90.00
#
_symmetry.space_group_name_H-M   'P 1'
#
loop_
_entity.id
_entity.type
_entity.pdbx_description
1 polymer ?
#
loop_
_entity_poly.entity_id
_entity_poly.type
_entity_poly.pdbx_seq_one_letter_code
_entity_poly.pdbx_strand_id
1 'polypeptide(L)'
;MARGNTPIAPLQPHTGLCHYDDPDLWFRKTGSTRAAAICANCPVITACGQAALDLDVTNGIWAGVELPGNRDATALAQARQRLRAAVERSRHRPPAQRRRALVMREAIHYAATRRQAQELISQAIGIATKEQVKALDGLRTAIDRERHQPPTLCRPDMIIREAVQYAAAREPASA
;
A
#
# COMPACT_ATOMS: atom_id res chain seq x y z
N MET A 1 -17.75 18.05 -19.75
CA MET A 1 -17.07 17.43 -18.59
C MET A 1 -17.09 15.91 -18.80
N ALA A 2 -16.05 15.36 -19.42
CA ALA A 2 -15.95 13.92 -19.64
C ALA A 2 -15.62 13.25 -18.30
N ARG A 3 -16.53 12.41 -17.80
CA ARG A 3 -16.21 11.47 -16.73
C ARG A 3 -15.21 10.49 -17.32
N GLY A 4 -13.93 10.67 -16.98
CA GLY A 4 -12.85 9.76 -17.36
C GLY A 4 -13.22 8.36 -16.90
N ASN A 5 -13.29 7.43 -17.84
CA ASN A 5 -13.62 6.04 -17.60
C ASN A 5 -12.34 5.36 -17.08
N THR A 6 -11.96 5.63 -15.83
CA THR A 6 -10.72 5.10 -15.26
C THR A 6 -10.86 3.59 -15.05
N PRO A 7 -10.03 2.76 -15.68
CA PRO A 7 -10.11 1.29 -15.56
C PRO A 7 -9.61 0.75 -14.21
N ILE A 8 -9.27 1.64 -13.26
CA ILE A 8 -8.69 1.32 -11.96
C ILE A 8 -9.78 1.45 -10.90
N ALA A 9 -10.03 0.35 -10.17
CA ALA A 9 -10.98 0.31 -9.07
C ALA A 9 -10.65 1.40 -8.02
N PRO A 10 -11.67 2.05 -7.43
CA PRO A 10 -11.44 3.09 -6.43
C PRO A 10 -10.79 2.52 -5.16
N LEU A 11 -9.75 3.19 -4.67
CA LEU A 11 -9.08 2.86 -3.41
C LEU A 11 -10.03 3.09 -2.23
N GLN A 12 -10.29 2.05 -1.45
CA GLN A 12 -11.15 2.17 -0.28
C GLN A 12 -10.39 2.81 0.90
N PRO A 13 -11.06 3.66 1.73
CA PRO A 13 -10.41 4.35 2.84
C PRO A 13 -9.75 3.42 3.86
N HIS A 14 -10.30 2.21 4.04
CA HIS A 14 -9.84 1.21 5.00
C HIS A 14 -8.77 0.25 4.42
N THR A 15 -8.47 0.32 3.12
CA THR A 15 -7.44 -0.52 2.53
C THR A 15 -6.07 -0.14 3.09
N GLY A 16 -5.40 -1.11 3.71
CA GLY A 16 -4.04 -0.97 4.21
C GLY A 16 -2.99 -1.42 3.19
N LEU A 17 -1.73 -1.01 3.40
CA LEU A 17 -0.62 -1.44 2.55
C LEU A 17 -0.40 -2.96 2.54
N CYS A 18 -0.83 -3.65 3.61
CA CYS A 18 -0.80 -5.10 3.70
C CYS A 18 -1.62 -5.82 2.63
N HIS A 19 -2.63 -5.16 2.06
CA HIS A 19 -3.46 -5.72 1.01
C HIS A 19 -2.69 -6.02 -0.29
N TYR A 20 -1.55 -5.37 -0.49
CA TYR A 20 -0.75 -5.47 -1.73
C TYR A 20 0.51 -6.33 -1.56
N ASP A 21 0.63 -7.09 -0.48
CA ASP A 21 1.72 -8.05 -0.25
C ASP A 21 1.13 -9.44 0.03
N ASP A 22 2.00 -10.45 0.09
CA ASP A 22 1.65 -11.82 0.44
C ASP A 22 0.96 -11.88 1.82
N PRO A 23 -0.27 -12.43 1.94
CA PRO A 23 -0.96 -12.56 3.22
C PRO A 23 -0.14 -13.31 4.29
N ASP A 24 0.66 -14.30 3.88
CA ASP A 24 1.44 -15.12 4.81
C ASP A 24 2.59 -14.33 5.46
N LEU A 25 3.05 -13.24 4.83
CA LEU A 25 4.08 -12.35 5.36
C LEU A 25 3.71 -11.80 6.75
N TRP A 26 2.41 -11.60 7.01
CA TRP A 26 1.91 -10.97 8.23
C TRP A 26 1.84 -11.91 9.43
N PHE A 27 1.91 -13.23 9.21
CA PHE A 27 1.70 -14.26 10.24
C PHE A 27 2.89 -15.20 10.42
N ARG A 28 3.83 -15.23 9.47
CA ARG A 28 5.05 -16.05 9.58
C ARG A 28 6.11 -15.37 10.44
N LYS A 29 6.91 -16.17 11.15
CA LYS A 29 8.02 -15.67 12.00
C LYS A 29 9.15 -15.02 11.19
N THR A 30 9.36 -15.46 9.95
CA THR A 30 10.43 -14.97 9.08
C THR A 30 9.99 -13.75 8.28
N GLY A 31 10.72 -12.64 8.39
CA GLY A 31 10.37 -11.40 7.69
C GLY A 31 9.40 -10.49 8.45
N SER A 32 9.22 -10.71 9.75
CA SER A 32 8.49 -9.80 10.66
C SER A 32 9.02 -8.35 10.57
N THR A 33 10.34 -8.16 10.39
CA THR A 33 10.95 -6.85 10.17
C THR A 33 10.42 -6.15 8.90
N ARG A 34 10.29 -6.89 7.79
CA ARG A 34 9.74 -6.34 6.53
C ARG A 34 8.27 -6.00 6.69
N ALA A 35 7.47 -6.91 7.27
CA ALA A 35 6.06 -6.69 7.54
C ALA A 35 5.85 -5.45 8.43
N ALA A 36 6.63 -5.33 9.52
CA ALA A 36 6.56 -4.19 10.43
C ALA A 36 6.94 -2.88 9.74
N ALA A 37 7.95 -2.88 8.87
CA ALA A 37 8.34 -1.70 8.09
C ALA A 37 7.24 -1.25 7.11
N ILE A 38 6.56 -2.19 6.44
CA ILE A 38 5.40 -1.87 5.60
C ILE A 38 4.27 -1.31 6.46
N CYS A 39 3.97 -1.95 7.59
CA CYS A 39 2.92 -1.52 8.52
C CYS A 39 3.16 -0.11 9.05
N ALA A 40 4.41 0.23 9.39
CA ALA A 40 4.80 1.54 9.89
C ALA A 40 4.53 2.67 8.88
N ASN A 41 4.51 2.38 7.59
CA ASN A 41 4.21 3.36 6.53
C ASN A 41 2.73 3.42 6.14
N CYS A 42 1.88 2.59 6.75
CA CYS A 42 0.48 2.48 6.40
C CYS A 42 -0.34 3.67 6.92
N PRO A 43 -1.23 4.28 6.12
CA PRO A 43 -2.09 5.38 6.56
C PRO A 43 -3.23 4.94 7.48
N VAL A 44 -3.66 3.68 7.43
CA VAL A 44 -4.74 3.14 8.30
C VAL A 44 -4.21 2.53 9.60
N ILE A 45 -2.93 2.75 9.91
CA ILE A 45 -2.23 2.09 11.03
C ILE A 45 -2.95 2.27 12.38
N THR A 46 -3.54 3.44 12.63
CA THR A 46 -4.23 3.75 13.89
C THR A 46 -5.51 2.95 14.01
N ALA A 47 -6.35 2.95 12.97
CA ALA A 47 -7.59 2.18 12.93
C ALA A 47 -7.32 0.66 12.96
N CYS A 48 -6.29 0.21 12.23
CA CYS A 48 -5.85 -1.19 12.20
C CYS A 48 -5.39 -1.66 13.59
N GLY A 49 -4.54 -0.89 14.27
CA GLY A 49 -4.08 -1.25 15.61
C GLY A 49 -5.19 -1.20 16.66
N GLN A 50 -6.12 -0.24 16.57
CA GLN A 50 -7.28 -0.19 17.45
C GLN A 50 -8.20 -1.40 17.23
N ALA A 51 -8.52 -1.73 15.98
CA ALA A 51 -9.32 -2.90 15.65
C ALA A 51 -8.66 -4.21 16.15
N ALA A 52 -7.33 -4.32 16.07
CA ALA A 52 -6.62 -5.48 16.62
C ALA A 52 -6.75 -5.61 18.14
N LEU A 53 -6.80 -4.48 18.87
CA LEU A 53 -7.06 -4.46 20.31
C LEU A 53 -8.51 -4.82 20.62
N ASP A 54 -9.47 -4.25 19.88
CA ASP A 54 -10.90 -4.46 20.10
C ASP A 54 -11.33 -5.91 19.77
N LEU A 55 -10.70 -6.52 18.77
CA LEU A 55 -10.94 -7.91 18.35
C LEU A 55 -10.09 -8.92 19.13
N ASP A 56 -9.32 -8.47 20.12
CA ASP A 56 -8.45 -9.32 20.93
C ASP A 56 -7.48 -10.19 20.12
N VAL A 57 -7.00 -9.68 18.98
CA VAL A 57 -6.12 -10.44 18.09
C VAL A 57 -4.88 -10.92 18.86
N THR A 58 -4.45 -12.14 18.56
CA THR A 58 -3.37 -12.81 19.30
C THR A 58 -2.12 -13.05 18.49
N ASN A 59 -2.19 -13.05 17.16
CA ASN A 59 -1.06 -13.39 16.29
C ASN A 59 -0.88 -12.40 15.12
N GLY A 60 0.33 -12.41 14.57
CA GLY A 60 0.69 -11.63 13.38
C GLY A 60 1.13 -10.19 13.68
N ILE A 61 1.33 -9.42 12.62
CA ILE A 61 1.87 -8.05 12.68
C ILE A 61 0.74 -7.02 12.54
N TRP A 62 0.54 -6.22 13.58
CA TRP A 62 -0.52 -5.22 13.67
C TRP A 62 0.05 -3.89 14.13
N ALA A 63 -0.23 -2.82 13.40
CA ALA A 63 0.36 -1.49 13.64
C ALA A 63 1.89 -1.49 13.86
N GLY A 64 2.61 -2.40 13.18
CA GLY A 64 4.06 -2.59 13.29
C GLY A 64 4.50 -3.40 14.52
N VAL A 65 3.57 -3.99 15.27
CA VAL A 65 3.84 -4.79 16.47
C VAL A 65 3.53 -6.26 16.20
N GLU A 66 4.46 -7.13 16.54
CA GLU A 66 4.28 -8.58 16.49
C GLU A 66 3.54 -9.09 17.72
N LEU A 67 2.41 -9.78 17.47
CA LEU A 67 1.65 -10.53 18.46
C LEU A 67 2.07 -12.02 18.39
N PRO A 68 2.49 -12.63 19.50
CA PRO A 68 3.19 -13.93 19.50
C PRO A 68 2.27 -15.17 19.44
N GLY A 69 0.96 -15.00 19.39
CA GLY A 69 -0.04 -16.04 19.62
C GLY A 69 -0.49 -16.09 21.09
N ASN A 70 -1.32 -17.08 21.42
CA ASN A 70 -1.94 -17.25 22.73
C ASN A 70 -1.22 -18.25 23.65
N ARG A 71 -0.09 -18.81 23.22
CA ARG A 71 0.65 -19.84 23.98
C ARG A 71 1.36 -19.29 25.22
N ASP A 72 1.76 -18.02 25.18
CA ASP A 72 2.43 -17.32 26.28
C ASP A 72 1.63 -16.06 26.61
N ALA A 73 0.86 -16.13 27.70
CA ALA A 73 -0.01 -15.05 28.14
C ALA A 73 0.77 -13.79 28.52
N THR A 74 1.97 -13.93 29.10
CA THR A 74 2.81 -12.81 29.52
C THR A 74 3.37 -12.10 28.29
N ALA A 75 3.91 -12.86 27.32
CA ALA A 75 4.42 -12.29 26.08
C ALA A 75 3.30 -11.59 25.28
N LEU A 76 2.10 -12.18 25.22
CA LEU A 76 0.94 -11.57 24.56
C LEU A 76 0.51 -10.27 25.26
N ALA A 77 0.47 -10.24 26.59
CA ALA A 77 0.14 -9.04 27.34
C ALA A 77 1.14 -7.90 27.07
N GLN A 78 2.44 -8.20 27.06
CA GLN A 78 3.48 -7.24 26.69
C GLN A 78 3.35 -6.76 25.24
N ALA A 79 3.03 -7.67 24.30
CA ALA A 79 2.79 -7.32 22.91
C ALA A 79 1.59 -6.37 22.75
N ARG A 80 0.50 -6.62 23.48
CA ARG A 80 -0.67 -5.72 23.52
C ARG A 80 -0.34 -4.36 24.12
N GLN A 81 0.52 -4.28 25.13
CA GLN A 81 1.02 -3.00 25.64
C GLN A 81 1.81 -2.23 24.58
N ARG A 82 2.71 -2.91 23.85
CA ARG A 82 3.45 -2.32 22.72
C ARG A 82 2.51 -1.85 21.60
N LEU A 83 1.45 -2.62 21.31
CA LEU A 83 0.42 -2.27 20.33
C LEU A 83 -0.35 -1.01 20.72
N ARG A 84 -0.81 -0.90 21.97
CA ARG A 84 -1.44 0.33 22.50
C ARG A 84 -0.52 1.54 22.34
N ALA A 85 0.75 1.40 22.71
CA ALA A 85 1.74 2.46 22.56
C ALA A 85 1.98 2.83 21.09
N ALA A 86 1.96 1.86 20.17
CA ALA A 86 2.08 2.10 18.73
C ALA A 86 0.87 2.84 18.16
N VAL A 87 -0.34 2.47 18.58
CA VAL A 87 -1.58 3.20 18.23
C VAL A 87 -1.46 4.65 18.69
N GLU A 88 -1.05 4.88 19.93
CA GLU A 88 -0.93 6.23 20.48
C GLU A 88 0.14 7.08 19.77
N ARG A 89 1.31 6.50 19.49
CA ARG A 89 2.34 7.16 18.66
C ARG A 89 1.82 7.51 17.26
N SER A 90 0.99 6.65 16.68
CA SER A 90 0.47 6.88 15.33
C SER A 90 -0.57 7.99 15.26
N ARG A 91 -1.37 8.20 16.32
CA ARG A 91 -2.29 9.35 16.46
C ARG A 91 -1.54 10.67 16.41
N HIS A 92 -0.34 10.70 16.98
CA HIS A 92 0.52 11.89 17.06
C HIS A 92 1.46 12.08 15.86
N ARG A 93 1.26 11.34 14.76
CA ARG A 93 2.10 11.50 13.56
C ARG A 93 2.04 12.93 13.01
N PRO A 94 3.18 13.55 12.68
CA PRO A 94 3.22 14.84 12.03
C PRO A 94 2.39 14.84 10.73
N PRO A 95 1.71 15.94 10.38
CA PRO A 95 0.91 16.02 9.16
C PRO A 95 1.67 15.64 7.88
N ALA A 96 2.95 16.00 7.79
CA ALA A 96 3.81 15.65 6.65
C ALA A 96 3.97 14.12 6.50
N GLN A 97 4.15 13.40 7.60
CA GLN A 97 4.27 11.94 7.58
C GLN A 97 2.93 11.27 7.21
N ARG A 98 1.80 11.80 7.71
CA ARG A 98 0.47 11.31 7.34
C ARG A 98 0.19 11.48 5.85
N ARG A 99 0.53 12.65 5.28
CA ARG A 99 0.43 12.91 3.83
C ARG A 99 1.30 11.93 3.03
N ARG A 100 2.56 11.73 3.43
CA ARG A 100 3.45 10.76 2.77
C ARG A 100 2.85 9.35 2.76
N ALA A 101 2.28 8.89 3.87
CA ALA A 101 1.63 7.58 3.95
C ALA A 101 0.42 7.43 3.01
N LEU A 102 -0.38 8.48 2.85
CA LEU A 102 -1.51 8.49 1.91
C LEU A 102 -1.03 8.40 0.45
N VAL A 103 -0.04 9.23 0.08
CA VAL A 103 0.55 9.22 -1.26
C VAL A 103 1.18 7.86 -1.57
N MET A 104 1.91 7.27 -0.61
CA MET A 104 2.48 5.93 -0.79
C MET A 104 1.39 4.86 -1.01
N ARG A 105 0.29 4.89 -0.25
CA ARG A 105 -0.83 3.96 -0.47
C ARG A 105 -1.47 4.12 -1.84
N GLU A 106 -1.72 5.36 -2.26
CA GLU A 106 -2.32 5.64 -3.55
C GLU A 106 -1.44 5.16 -4.71
N ALA A 107 -0.13 5.42 -4.63
CA ALA A 107 0.82 4.95 -5.63
C ALA A 107 0.90 3.42 -5.71
N ILE A 108 0.92 2.74 -4.55
CA ILE A 108 0.94 1.27 -4.49
C ILE A 108 -0.37 0.68 -5.04
N HIS A 109 -1.52 1.24 -4.66
CA HIS A 109 -2.83 0.83 -5.19
C HIS A 109 -2.87 0.91 -6.71
N TYR A 110 -2.51 2.08 -7.25
CA TYR A 110 -2.46 2.31 -8.69
C TYR A 110 -1.56 1.28 -9.39
N ALA A 111 -0.35 1.06 -8.86
CA ALA A 111 0.59 0.09 -9.43
C ALA A 111 0.03 -1.35 -9.40
N ALA A 112 -0.62 -1.75 -8.32
CA ALA A 112 -1.18 -3.09 -8.14
C ALA A 112 -2.40 -3.34 -9.04
N THR A 113 -3.38 -2.44 -9.05
CA THR A 113 -4.58 -2.58 -9.89
C THR A 113 -4.23 -2.55 -11.37
N ARG A 114 -3.24 -1.74 -11.77
CA ARG A 114 -2.72 -1.74 -13.15
C ARG A 114 -2.15 -3.09 -13.55
N ARG A 115 -1.32 -3.71 -12.69
CA ARG A 115 -0.78 -5.05 -12.93
C ARG A 115 -1.90 -6.08 -13.05
N GLN A 116 -2.87 -6.07 -12.15
CA GLN A 116 -4.03 -6.98 -12.19
C GLN A 116 -4.82 -6.82 -13.49
N ALA A 117 -5.06 -5.57 -13.94
CA ALA A 117 -5.75 -5.31 -15.19
C ALA A 117 -4.96 -5.84 -16.41
N GLN A 118 -3.62 -5.68 -16.42
CA GLN A 118 -2.76 -6.23 -17.46
C GLN A 118 -2.77 -7.77 -17.49
N GLU A 119 -2.75 -8.42 -16.32
CA GLU A 119 -2.80 -9.88 -16.19
C GLU A 119 -4.14 -10.44 -16.67
N LEU A 120 -5.26 -9.83 -16.25
CA LEU A 120 -6.61 -10.21 -16.70
C LEU A 120 -6.76 -10.06 -18.21
N ILE A 121 -6.27 -8.95 -18.79
CA ILE A 121 -6.28 -8.77 -20.25
C ILE A 121 -5.46 -9.86 -20.94
N SER A 122 -4.27 -10.17 -20.42
CA SER A 122 -3.39 -11.20 -20.98
C SER A 122 -4.04 -12.58 -20.93
N GLN A 123 -4.71 -12.93 -19.82
CA GLN A 123 -5.46 -14.17 -19.68
C GLN A 123 -6.68 -14.20 -20.64
N ALA A 124 -7.42 -13.09 -20.73
CA ALA A 124 -8.58 -12.98 -21.61
C ALA A 124 -8.20 -13.12 -23.09
N ILE A 125 -7.05 -12.60 -23.52
CA ILE A 125 -6.54 -12.77 -24.89
C ILE A 125 -6.38 -14.25 -25.25
N GLY A 126 -5.99 -15.11 -24.30
CA GLY A 126 -5.78 -16.54 -24.53
C GLY A 126 -7.05 -17.33 -24.87
N ILE A 127 -8.24 -16.80 -24.54
CA ILE A 127 -9.54 -17.44 -24.78
C ILE A 127 -10.46 -16.62 -25.69
N ALA A 128 -9.98 -15.49 -26.21
CA ALA A 128 -10.77 -14.52 -26.96
C ALA A 128 -10.83 -14.82 -28.47
N THR A 129 -11.94 -14.47 -29.10
CA THR A 129 -12.07 -14.39 -30.58
C THR A 129 -11.18 -13.28 -31.15
N LYS A 130 -10.88 -13.32 -32.45
CA LYS A 130 -10.01 -12.31 -33.11
C LYS A 130 -10.49 -10.86 -32.92
N GLU A 131 -11.80 -10.63 -32.95
CA GLU A 131 -12.38 -9.30 -32.74
C GLU A 131 -12.23 -8.84 -31.28
N GLN A 132 -12.40 -9.76 -30.33
CA GLN A 132 -12.20 -9.49 -28.90
C GLN A 132 -10.72 -9.21 -28.57
N VAL A 133 -9.77 -9.90 -29.20
CA VAL A 133 -8.34 -9.64 -29.04
C VAL A 133 -7.99 -8.19 -29.43
N LYS A 134 -8.52 -7.69 -30.55
CA LYS A 134 -8.30 -6.30 -30.98
C LYS A 134 -8.83 -5.28 -29.94
N ALA A 135 -9.98 -5.55 -29.34
CA ALA A 135 -10.55 -4.71 -28.29
C ALA A 135 -9.70 -4.75 -27.00
N LEU A 136 -9.25 -5.96 -26.59
CA LEU A 136 -8.39 -6.17 -25.44
C LEU A 136 -7.00 -5.52 -25.59
N ASP A 137 -6.43 -5.54 -26.79
CA ASP A 137 -5.19 -4.83 -27.11
C ASP A 137 -5.34 -3.30 -27.02
N GLY A 138 -6.48 -2.77 -27.44
CA GLY A 138 -6.84 -1.37 -27.25
C GLY A 138 -6.91 -0.98 -25.77
N LEU A 139 -7.53 -1.82 -24.94
CA LEU A 139 -7.60 -1.63 -23.49
C LEU A 139 -6.22 -1.68 -22.82
N ARG A 140 -5.38 -2.66 -23.18
CA ARG A 140 -3.99 -2.77 -22.69
C ARG A 140 -3.19 -1.51 -23.01
N THR A 141 -3.31 -1.02 -24.25
CA THR A 141 -2.64 0.20 -24.70
C THR A 141 -3.13 1.44 -23.94
N ALA A 142 -4.43 1.53 -23.63
CA ALA A 142 -4.98 2.64 -22.83
C ALA A 142 -4.41 2.64 -21.40
N ILE A 143 -4.36 1.49 -20.74
CA ILE A 143 -3.74 1.29 -19.42
C ILE A 143 -2.25 1.65 -19.44
N ASP A 144 -1.54 1.30 -20.51
CA ASP A 144 -0.13 1.66 -20.68
C ASP A 144 0.10 3.13 -21.05
N ARG A 145 -0.86 3.82 -21.67
CA ARG A 145 -0.78 5.26 -21.96
C ARG A 145 -1.02 6.13 -20.72
N GLU A 146 -1.87 5.71 -19.79
CA GLU A 146 -2.02 6.34 -18.47
C GLU A 146 -0.68 6.39 -17.69
N ARG A 147 0.33 5.59 -18.07
CA ARG A 147 1.73 5.69 -17.60
C ARG A 147 2.32 7.10 -17.72
N HIS A 148 1.91 7.89 -18.72
CA HIS A 148 2.49 9.21 -19.00
C HIS A 148 1.74 10.36 -18.31
N GLN A 149 0.60 10.09 -17.68
CA GLN A 149 -0.19 11.09 -16.98
C GLN A 149 -0.38 10.62 -15.54
N PRO A 150 0.59 10.87 -14.64
CA PRO A 150 0.38 10.61 -13.22
C PRO A 150 -0.91 11.31 -12.75
N PRO A 151 -1.66 10.73 -11.80
CA PRO A 151 -2.85 11.36 -11.27
C PRO A 151 -2.51 12.80 -10.90
N THR A 152 -3.25 13.74 -11.47
CA THR A 152 -3.06 15.17 -11.22
C THR A 152 -3.58 15.45 -9.82
N LEU A 153 -2.78 15.14 -8.82
CA LEU A 153 -3.03 15.51 -7.44
C LEU A 153 -2.97 17.04 -7.39
N CYS A 154 -4.12 17.65 -7.15
CA CYS A 154 -4.25 19.09 -7.12
C CYS A 154 -3.58 19.61 -5.84
N ARG A 155 -2.38 20.20 -5.99
CA ARG A 155 -1.71 21.17 -5.08
C ARG A 155 -1.67 20.76 -3.59
N PRO A 156 -0.76 19.84 -3.21
CA PRO A 156 0.36 20.21 -2.32
C PRO A 156 1.72 19.56 -2.68
N ASP A 157 1.88 19.02 -3.89
CA ASP A 157 3.00 18.12 -4.26
C ASP A 157 4.31 18.80 -4.68
N MET A 158 4.42 20.13 -4.53
CA MET A 158 5.62 20.86 -4.95
C MET A 158 6.86 20.46 -4.12
N ILE A 159 6.68 20.07 -2.86
CA ILE A 159 7.77 19.64 -1.96
C ILE A 159 8.34 18.28 -2.39
N ILE A 160 7.55 17.39 -2.99
CA ILE A 160 8.00 16.04 -3.36
C ILE A 160 8.87 16.09 -4.62
N ARG A 161 8.52 16.92 -5.60
CA ARG A 161 9.33 17.08 -6.82
C ARG A 161 10.69 17.71 -6.48
N GLU A 162 10.71 18.74 -5.63
CA GLU A 162 11.95 19.37 -5.17
C GLU A 162 12.79 18.42 -4.30
N ALA A 163 12.18 17.62 -3.42
CA ALA A 163 12.92 16.65 -2.60
C ALA A 163 13.55 15.52 -3.43
N VAL A 164 12.86 15.04 -4.47
CA VAL A 164 13.38 14.03 -5.40
C VAL A 164 14.48 14.62 -6.28
N GLN A 165 14.33 15.86 -6.76
CA GLN A 165 15.36 16.56 -7.53
C GLN A 165 16.60 16.90 -6.68
N TYR A 166 16.41 17.28 -5.43
CA TYR A 166 17.49 17.54 -4.46
C TYR A 166 18.27 16.26 -4.12
N ALA A 167 17.59 15.11 -4.01
CA ALA A 167 18.24 13.82 -3.81
C ALA A 167 19.01 13.35 -5.06
N ALA A 168 18.44 13.53 -6.25
CA ALA A 168 19.06 13.14 -7.52
C ALA A 168 20.29 13.99 -7.89
N ALA A 169 20.38 15.23 -7.40
CA ALA A 169 21.52 16.12 -7.63
C ALA A 169 22.74 15.86 -6.72
N ARG A 170 22.67 14.88 -5.81
CA ARG A 170 23.72 14.61 -4.79
C ARG A 170 24.39 13.25 -4.88
N GLU A 171 24.12 12.43 -5.89
CA GLU A 171 24.91 11.23 -6.15
C GLU A 171 26.15 11.59 -6.99
N PRO A 172 27.39 11.44 -6.47
CA PRO A 172 28.57 11.52 -7.31
C PRO A 172 28.63 10.27 -8.20
N ALA A 173 28.83 10.47 -9.50
CA ALA A 173 29.16 9.40 -10.43
C ALA A 173 30.45 8.73 -9.98
N SER A 174 30.36 7.49 -9.48
CA SER A 174 31.54 6.68 -9.17
C SER A 174 32.03 5.99 -10.44
N ALA A 175 33.32 6.21 -10.71
CA ALA A 175 34.15 5.52 -11.70
C ALA A 175 34.16 4.00 -11.55
#